data_AF-A0A2V8V789-F1
#
_entry.id   AF-A0A2V8V789-F1
#
_cell.length_a   1.000
_cell.length_b   1.000
_cell.length_c   1.000
_cell.angle_alpha   90.00
_cell.angle_beta   90.00
_cell.angle_gamma   90.00
#
_symmetry.space_group_name_H-M   'P 1'
#
loop_
_entity.id
_entity.type
_entity.pdbx_description
1 polymer ?
#
loop_
_entity_poly.entity_id
_entity_poly.type
_entity_poly.pdbx_seq_one_letter_code
_entity_poly.pdbx_strand_id
1 'polypeptide(L)'
;MAVMKQNITLAVEKKLLKQAKAMAAERGLSVSALLSSELARLVEQEGKYRRAQTRAVARLESPLHLSFTNKPSRESLHDRQGLR
;
A
#
# COMPACT_ATOMS: atom_id res chain seq x y z
N MET A 1 -7.75 -16.31 -10.96
CA MET A 1 -6.82 -17.28 -10.33
C MET A 1 -7.28 -17.47 -8.89
N ALA A 2 -7.49 -18.70 -8.43
CA ALA A 2 -7.90 -18.96 -7.06
C ALA A 2 -6.75 -18.58 -6.11
N VAL A 3 -7.01 -17.66 -5.18
CA VAL A 3 -6.04 -17.31 -4.13
C VAL A 3 -5.93 -18.51 -3.19
N MET A 4 -4.76 -19.17 -3.17
CA MET A 4 -4.50 -20.24 -2.22
C MET A 4 -4.42 -19.66 -0.81
N LYS A 5 -5.28 -20.14 0.08
CA LYS A 5 -5.30 -19.74 1.49
C LYS A 5 -4.62 -20.82 2.33
N GLN A 6 -3.73 -20.42 3.24
CA GLN A 6 -3.13 -21.30 4.22
C GLN A 6 -3.72 -21.01 5.60
N ASN A 7 -4.21 -22.06 6.26
CA ASN A 7 -4.75 -21.93 7.61
C ASN A 7 -3.59 -21.84 8.63
N ILE A 8 -3.73 -20.94 9.58
CA ILE A 8 -2.80 -20.75 10.69
C ILE A 8 -3.56 -20.87 12.01
N THR A 9 -2.95 -21.53 13.00
CA THR A 9 -3.48 -21.63 14.36
C THR A 9 -2.80 -20.57 15.23
N LEU A 10 -3.60 -19.75 15.92
CA LEU A 10 -3.13 -18.70 16.81
C LEU A 10 -3.57 -18.97 18.24
N ALA A 11 -2.63 -18.99 19.16
CA ALA A 11 -2.93 -18.91 20.59
C ALA A 11 -3.17 -17.44 20.94
N VAL A 12 -4.34 -17.13 21.48
CA VAL A 12 -4.74 -15.77 21.85
C VAL A 12 -5.41 -15.81 23.22
N GLU A 13 -5.20 -14.77 24.03
CA GLU A 13 -5.86 -14.68 25.32
C GLU A 13 -7.38 -14.68 25.17
N LYS A 14 -8.07 -15.43 26.05
CA LYS A 14 -9.54 -15.56 26.01
C LYS A 14 -10.25 -14.20 26.05
N LYS A 15 -9.72 -13.26 26.85
CA LYS A 15 -10.28 -11.90 26.98
C LYS A 15 -10.17 -11.13 25.67
N LEU A 16 -9.01 -11.18 25.01
CA LEU A 16 -8.77 -10.55 23.73
C LEU A 16 -9.65 -11.16 22.63
N LEU A 17 -9.79 -12.50 22.59
CA LEU A 17 -10.66 -13.17 21.63
C LEU A 17 -12.13 -12.75 21.79
N LYS A 18 -12.60 -12.52 23.02
CA LYS A 18 -13.97 -12.03 23.27
C LYS A 18 -14.18 -10.63 22.70
N GLN A 19 -13.22 -9.72 22.88
CA GLN A 19 -13.26 -8.37 22.32
C GLN A 19 -13.19 -8.39 20.79
N ALA A 20 -12.31 -9.23 20.21
CA ALA A 20 -12.19 -9.39 18.77
C ALA A 20 -13.49 -9.93 18.14
N LYS A 21 -14.20 -10.85 18.82
CA LYS A 21 -15.52 -11.33 18.37
C LYS A 21 -16.57 -10.22 18.33
N ALA A 22 -16.63 -9.38 19.37
CA ALA A 22 -17.55 -8.25 19.39
C ALA A 22 -17.25 -7.27 18.25
N MET A 23 -15.98 -6.89 18.09
CA MET A 23 -15.54 -6.01 17.00
C MET A 23 -15.82 -6.58 15.61
N ALA A 24 -15.61 -7.89 15.42
CA ALA A 24 -15.89 -8.55 14.16
C ALA A 24 -17.40 -8.53 13.86
N ALA A 25 -18.23 -8.83 14.86
CA ALA A 25 -19.70 -8.80 14.73
C ALA A 25 -20.23 -7.39 14.40
N GLU A 26 -19.73 -6.35 15.07
CA GLU A 26 -20.08 -4.95 14.77
C GLU A 26 -19.78 -4.57 13.31
N ARG A 27 -18.75 -5.19 12.71
CA ARG A 27 -18.33 -4.95 11.33
C ARG A 27 -18.93 -5.94 10.32
N GLY A 28 -19.78 -6.87 10.76
CA GLY A 28 -20.34 -7.92 9.90
C GLY A 28 -19.30 -8.93 9.37
N LEU A 29 -18.19 -9.10 10.10
CA LEU A 29 -17.07 -9.97 9.73
C LEU A 29 -16.96 -11.18 10.67
N SER A 30 -16.34 -12.25 10.18
CA SER A 30 -15.80 -13.30 11.06
C SER A 30 -14.49 -12.83 11.72
N VAL A 31 -14.12 -13.44 12.84
CA VAL A 31 -12.81 -13.17 13.48
C VAL A 31 -11.65 -13.48 12.52
N SER A 32 -11.75 -14.56 11.73
CA SER A 32 -10.73 -14.91 10.74
C SER A 32 -10.62 -13.88 9.61
N ALA A 33 -11.75 -13.33 9.14
CA ALA A 33 -11.76 -12.28 8.12
C ALA A 33 -11.17 -10.97 8.67
N LEU A 34 -11.53 -10.60 9.90
CA LEU A 34 -10.96 -9.43 10.59
C LEU A 34 -9.44 -9.56 10.70
N LEU A 35 -8.94 -10.66 11.24
CA LEU A 35 -7.50 -10.90 11.40
C LEU A 35 -6.75 -10.95 10.06
N SER A 36 -7.34 -11.59 9.04
CA SER A 36 -6.74 -11.64 7.70
C SER A 36 -6.63 -10.25 7.09
N SER A 37 -7.66 -9.42 7.24
CA SER A 37 -7.65 -8.04 6.74
C SER A 37 -6.60 -7.17 7.43
N GLU A 38 -6.46 -7.34 8.75
CA GLU A 38 -5.49 -6.57 9.53
C GLU A 38 -4.05 -7.01 9.24
N LEU A 39 -3.81 -8.32 9.09
CA LEU A 39 -2.52 -8.82 8.65
C LEU A 39 -2.15 -8.31 7.25
N ALA A 40 -3.10 -8.31 6.31
CA ALA A 40 -2.89 -7.74 4.99
C ALA A 40 -2.55 -6.26 5.06
N ARG A 41 -3.26 -5.49 5.90
CA ARG A 41 -2.99 -4.06 6.14
C ARG A 41 -1.56 -3.83 6.67
N LEU A 42 -1.13 -4.63 7.64
CA LEU A 42 0.23 -4.53 8.22
C LEU A 42 1.31 -4.82 7.17
N VAL A 43 1.16 -5.91 6.41
CA VAL A 43 2.11 -6.28 5.33
C VAL A 43 2.11 -5.21 4.24
N GLU A 44 0.95 -4.66 3.90
CA GLU A 44 0.84 -3.62 2.90
C GLU A 44 1.53 -2.33 3.35
N GLN A 45 1.34 -1.93 4.61
CA GLN A 45 1.98 -0.75 5.19
C GLN A 45 3.50 -0.89 5.19
N GLU A 46 4.03 -2.03 5.64
CA GLU A 46 5.46 -2.30 5.63
C GLU A 46 6.04 -2.28 4.20
N GLY A 47 5.31 -2.88 3.25
CA GLY A 47 5.71 -2.91 1.86
C GLY A 47 5.63 -1.56 1.14
N LYS A 48 4.72 -0.65 1.54
CA LYS A 48 4.50 0.64 0.86
C LYS A 48 5.75 1.51 0.88
N TYR A 49 6.38 1.67 2.04
CA TYR A 49 7.59 2.47 2.17
C TYR A 49 8.74 1.86 1.37
N ARG A 50 9.04 0.57 1.58
CA ARG A 50 10.15 -0.10 0.87
C ARG A 50 9.96 -0.04 -0.66
N ARG A 51 8.75 -0.31 -1.15
CA ARG A 51 8.44 -0.19 -2.59
C ARG A 51 8.61 1.25 -3.09
N ALA A 52 8.22 2.25 -2.32
CA ALA A 52 8.43 3.65 -2.70
C ALA A 52 9.92 4.00 -2.75
N GLN A 53 10.70 3.56 -1.77
CA GLN A 53 12.15 3.72 -1.72
C GLN A 53 12.83 3.08 -2.93
N THR A 54 12.55 1.80 -3.22
CA THR A 54 13.12 1.10 -4.38
C THR A 54 12.81 1.82 -5.68
N ARG A 55 11.56 2.29 -5.88
CA ARG A 55 11.20 3.07 -7.07
C ARG A 55 11.93 4.41 -7.14
N ALA A 56 12.13 5.09 -6.02
CA ALA A 56 12.84 6.36 -5.98
C ALA A 56 14.32 6.19 -6.34
N VAL A 57 14.99 5.18 -5.76
CA VAL A 57 16.39 4.85 -6.08
C VAL A 57 16.55 4.47 -7.54
N ALA A 58 15.68 3.60 -8.08
CA ALA A 58 15.73 3.21 -9.48
C ALA A 58 15.56 4.40 -10.45
N ARG A 59 14.78 5.44 -10.06
CA ARG A 59 14.66 6.69 -10.86
C ARG A 59 15.89 7.59 -10.78
N LEU A 60 16.68 7.49 -9.71
CA LEU A 60 17.96 8.19 -9.62
C LEU A 60 19.01 7.49 -10.49
N GLU A 61 19.00 6.16 -10.51
CA GLU A 61 19.90 5.33 -11.33
C GLU A 61 19.55 5.37 -12.82
N SER A 62 18.26 5.48 -13.15
CA SER A 62 17.76 5.63 -14.52
C SER A 62 17.02 6.96 -14.66
N PRO A 63 17.72 8.04 -15.06
CA PRO A 63 17.12 9.35 -15.21
C PRO A 63 15.96 9.34 -16.20
N LEU A 64 14.91 10.11 -15.90
CA LEU A 64 13.82 10.30 -16.83
C LEU A 64 14.30 11.08 -18.07
N HIS A 65 14.09 10.52 -19.25
CA HIS A 65 14.20 11.26 -20.50
C HIS A 65 12.98 12.18 -20.64
N LEU A 66 13.11 13.40 -20.13
CA LEU A 66 12.02 14.39 -20.12
C LEU A 66 11.84 15.10 -21.48
N SER A 67 12.59 14.71 -22.51
CA SER A 67 12.51 15.20 -23.90
C SER A 67 12.47 16.73 -24.07
N PHE A 68 12.93 17.48 -23.07
CA PHE A 68 13.00 18.93 -23.14
C PHE A 68 14.14 19.34 -24.07
N THR A 69 13.81 20.13 -25.08
CA THR A 69 14.79 20.75 -25.98
C THR A 69 15.61 21.82 -25.25
N ASN A 70 14.97 22.55 -24.32
CA ASN A 70 15.59 23.53 -23.43
C ASN A 70 14.92 23.44 -22.05
N LYS A 71 15.62 23.89 -20.99
CA LYS A 71 15.02 23.98 -19.64
C LYS A 71 13.87 25.00 -19.66
N PRO A 72 12.60 24.59 -19.44
CA PRO A 72 11.48 25.53 -19.44
C PRO A 72 11.49 26.40 -18.19
N SER A 73 10.92 27.60 -18.28
CA SER A 73 10.67 28.41 -17.09
C SER A 73 9.51 27.82 -16.29
N ARG A 74 9.43 28.16 -15.00
CA ARG A 74 8.31 27.72 -14.15
C ARG A 74 6.99 28.24 -14.71
N GLU A 75 6.99 29.48 -15.18
CA GLU A 75 5.85 30.18 -15.77
C GLU A 75 5.39 29.48 -17.06
N SER A 76 6.32 29.10 -17.96
CA SER A 76 5.95 28.43 -19.21
C SER A 76 5.34 27.04 -18.98
N LEU A 77 5.82 26.30 -17.97
CA LEU A 77 5.22 25.03 -17.54
C LEU A 77 3.84 25.20 -16.93
N HIS A 78 3.67 26.23 -16.08
CA HIS A 78 2.40 26.55 -15.44
C HIS A 78 1.32 26.90 -16.46
N ASP A 79 1.67 27.78 -17.40
CA ASP A 79 0.77 28.26 -18.45
C ASP A 79 0.60 27.23 -19.59
N ARG A 80 1.39 26.15 -19.55
CA ARG A 80 1.42 25.03 -20.49
C ARG A 80 1.65 25.43 -21.95
N GLN A 81 2.34 26.55 -22.17
CA GLN A 81 2.72 26.97 -23.52
C GLN A 81 3.74 25.98 -24.08
N GLY A 82 3.43 25.37 -25.24
CA GLY A 82 4.30 24.38 -25.89
C GLY A 82 4.17 22.92 -25.41
N LEU A 83 3.16 22.59 -24.58
CA LEU A 83 2.86 21.21 -24.14
C LEU A 83 1.76 20.52 -25.00
N ARG A 84 1.68 20.83 -26.30
CA ARG A 84 0.76 20.18 -27.26
C ARG A 84 1.53 19.51 -28.37
#